data_AF-C8PRD0-F1
#
_entry.id   AF-C8PRD0-F1
#
_cell.length_a   1.000
_cell.length_b   1.000
_cell.length_c   1.000
_cell.angle_alpha   90.00
_cell.angle_beta   90.00
_cell.angle_gamma   90.00
#
_symmetry.space_group_name_H-M   'P 1'
#
loop_
_entity.id
_entity.type
_entity.pdbx_description
1 polymer ?
#
loop_
_entity_poly.entity_id
_entity_poly.type
_entity_poly.pdbx_seq_one_letter_code
_entity_poly.pdbx_strand_id
1 'polypeptide(L)'
;MLKEALQAAAGRYTSTDNFHNPLVSPLYGSFEGFPPVFIQCGGKEILSADAKVLAQKIEAAGGHVQLDIWPDMWHLFQAMDAQAKQAHLAVEKMGQWVQSLFIEEE
;
A
#
# COMPACT_ATOMS: atom_id res chain seq x y z
N MET A 1 -6.84 14.63 -15.02
CA MET A 1 -7.70 14.86 -13.84
C MET A 1 -7.14 14.21 -12.56
N LEU A 2 -6.82 12.91 -12.56
CA LEU A 2 -6.37 12.20 -11.34
C LEU A 2 -4.98 12.67 -10.83
N LYS A 3 -4.02 12.90 -11.74
CA LYS A 3 -2.67 13.36 -11.39
C LYS A 3 -2.69 14.77 -10.79
N GLU A 4 -3.44 15.68 -11.39
CA GLU A 4 -3.56 17.06 -10.95
C GLU A 4 -4.24 17.14 -9.57
N ALA A 5 -5.24 16.29 -9.33
CA ALA A 5 -5.87 16.18 -8.01
C ALA A 5 -4.87 15.70 -6.94
N LEU A 6 -4.04 14.70 -7.26
CA LEU A 6 -2.99 14.23 -6.35
C LEU A 6 -1.93 15.30 -6.08
N GLN A 7 -1.51 16.04 -7.11
CA GLN A 7 -0.58 17.16 -6.97
C GLN A 7 -1.17 18.30 -6.12
N ALA A 8 -2.45 18.62 -6.31
CA ALA A 8 -3.15 19.62 -5.50
C ALA A 8 -3.35 19.16 -4.04
N ALA A 9 -3.48 17.85 -3.78
CA ALA A 9 -3.48 17.31 -2.43
C ALA A 9 -2.07 17.42 -1.80
N ALA A 10 -1.02 17.04 -2.53
CA ALA A 10 0.37 17.16 -2.06
C ALA A 10 0.73 18.61 -1.71
N GLY A 11 0.35 19.58 -2.56
CA GLY A 11 0.59 21.01 -2.30
C GLY A 11 -0.20 21.60 -1.13
N ARG A 12 -1.26 20.92 -0.66
CA ARG A 12 -1.96 21.26 0.60
C ARG A 12 -1.30 20.62 1.82
N TYR A 13 -0.66 19.47 1.65
CA TYR A 13 0.02 18.77 2.73
C TYR A 13 1.40 19.36 3.03
N THR A 14 2.15 19.75 2.00
CA THR A 14 3.51 20.28 2.17
C THR A 14 3.97 21.15 0.98
N SER A 15 5.16 21.73 1.08
CA SER A 15 5.81 22.51 0.03
C SER A 15 6.68 21.65 -0.89
N THR A 16 6.93 22.11 -2.13
CA THR A 16 7.60 21.32 -3.18
C THR A 16 9.04 20.93 -2.85
N ASP A 17 9.74 21.77 -2.08
CA ASP A 17 11.08 21.49 -1.56
C ASP A 17 11.11 20.34 -0.55
N ASN A 18 9.97 20.01 0.06
CA ASN A 18 9.84 18.96 1.06
C ASN A 18 9.39 17.61 0.47
N PHE A 19 9.15 17.49 -0.84
CA PHE A 19 8.63 16.26 -1.46
C PHE A 19 9.55 15.04 -1.33
N HIS A 20 10.86 15.24 -1.18
CA HIS A 20 11.83 14.16 -0.99
C HIS A 20 12.14 13.87 0.48
N ASN A 21 11.52 14.60 1.41
CA ASN A 21 11.68 14.31 2.83
C ASN A 21 11.07 12.94 3.14
N PRO A 22 11.81 11.99 3.74
CA PRO A 22 11.31 10.65 4.03
C PRO A 22 10.13 10.63 5.01
N LEU A 23 9.94 11.67 5.82
CA LEU A 23 8.78 11.81 6.69
C LEU A 23 7.50 12.27 5.96
N VAL A 24 7.65 12.78 4.73
CA VAL A 24 6.54 13.18 3.84
C VAL A 24 6.27 12.10 2.80
N SER A 25 7.34 11.61 2.16
CA SER A 25 7.30 10.63 1.09
C SER A 25 8.15 9.42 1.52
N PRO A 26 7.57 8.45 2.25
CA PRO A 26 8.30 7.34 2.87
C PRO A 26 9.11 6.48 1.90
N LEU A 27 8.78 6.52 0.60
CA LEU A 27 9.61 5.88 -0.43
C LEU A 27 11.07 6.35 -0.40
N TYR A 28 11.39 7.55 0.08
CA TYR A 28 12.78 8.03 0.21
C TYR A 28 13.44 7.65 1.54
N GLY A 29 12.74 6.96 2.45
CA GLY A 29 13.27 6.49 3.73
C GLY A 29 14.02 5.16 3.64
N SER A 30 14.59 4.75 4.78
CA SER A 30 15.13 3.39 4.95
C SER A 30 14.01 2.40 5.24
N PHE A 31 14.13 1.20 4.67
CA PHE A 31 13.24 0.07 4.94
C PHE A 31 13.90 -1.04 5.78
N GLU A 32 15.12 -0.80 6.27
CA GLU A 32 15.85 -1.74 7.13
C GLU A 32 15.11 -2.00 8.44
N GLY A 33 14.94 -3.27 8.80
CA GLY A 33 14.29 -3.67 10.05
C GLY A 33 12.78 -3.43 10.10
N PHE A 34 12.11 -3.17 8.97
CA PHE A 34 10.64 -3.12 8.96
C PHE A 34 10.03 -4.48 9.37
N PRO A 35 8.86 -4.47 10.04
CA PRO A 35 8.11 -5.69 10.31
C PRO A 35 7.55 -6.26 9.01
N PRO A 36 6.99 -7.48 9.02
CA PRO A 36 6.21 -8.01 7.91
C PRO A 36 5.17 -7.02 7.38
N VAL A 37 5.18 -6.74 6.08
CA VAL A 37 4.28 -5.77 5.44
C VAL A 37 3.32 -6.47 4.49
N PHE A 38 2.04 -6.10 4.55
CA PHE A 38 1.05 -6.50 3.54
C PHE A 38 0.55 -5.26 2.82
N ILE A 39 0.69 -5.24 1.49
CA ILE A 39 0.29 -4.14 0.63
C ILE A 39 -0.81 -4.64 -0.29
N GLN A 40 -1.99 -4.04 -0.20
CA GLN A 40 -3.12 -4.38 -1.06
C GLN A 40 -3.57 -3.16 -1.84
N CYS A 41 -3.68 -3.28 -3.16
CA CYS A 41 -4.17 -2.18 -4.00
C CYS A 41 -4.92 -2.71 -5.22
N GLY A 42 -5.74 -1.85 -5.83
CA GLY A 42 -6.34 -2.10 -7.12
C GLY A 42 -5.33 -2.03 -8.26
N GLY A 43 -5.62 -2.69 -9.37
CA GLY A 43 -4.84 -2.59 -10.61
C GLY A 43 -5.25 -1.40 -11.48
N LYS A 44 -6.46 -0.85 -11.27
CA LYS A 44 -7.00 0.32 -12.00
C LYS A 44 -6.88 1.62 -11.18
N GLU A 45 -5.84 1.76 -10.38
CA GLU A 45 -5.55 2.99 -9.64
C GLU A 45 -4.16 3.55 -9.95
N ILE A 46 -4.03 4.87 -9.81
CA ILE A 46 -2.80 5.62 -10.09
C ILE A 46 -1.65 5.27 -9.13
N LEU A 47 -1.95 4.79 -7.92
CA LEU A 47 -0.98 4.45 -6.88
C LEU A 47 -0.47 3.00 -6.95
N SER A 48 -0.93 2.21 -7.91
CA SER A 48 -0.49 0.82 -8.09
C SER A 48 1.01 0.71 -8.41
N ALA A 49 1.58 1.73 -9.06
CA ALA A 49 3.02 1.83 -9.27
C ALA A 49 3.77 2.07 -7.95
N ASP A 50 3.27 2.96 -7.09
CA ASP A 50 3.88 3.26 -5.80
C ASP A 50 3.85 2.03 -4.86
N ALA A 51 2.75 1.27 -4.87
CA ALA A 51 2.64 0.01 -4.13
C ALA A 51 3.71 -1.01 -4.55
N LYS A 52 3.97 -1.14 -5.86
CA LYS A 52 5.04 -2.01 -6.40
C LYS A 52 6.43 -1.52 -6.00
N VAL A 53 6.70 -0.23 -6.08
CA VAL A 53 7.98 0.35 -5.68
C VAL A 53 8.22 0.18 -4.19
N LEU A 54 7.19 0.35 -3.36
CA LEU A 54 7.26 0.13 -1.92
C LEU A 54 7.63 -1.32 -1.61
N ALA A 55 6.94 -2.29 -2.22
CA ALA A 55 7.25 -3.71 -2.06
C ALA A 55 8.70 -4.02 -2.44
N GLN A 56 9.14 -3.58 -3.62
CA GLN A 56 10.51 -3.77 -4.09
C GLN A 56 11.56 -3.19 -3.12
N LYS A 57 11.29 -2.03 -2.52
CA LYS A 57 12.21 -1.41 -1.56
C LYS A 57 12.28 -2.17 -0.24
N ILE A 58 11.17 -2.71 0.24
CA ILE A 58 11.15 -3.56 1.44
C ILE A 58 11.91 -4.86 1.17
N GLU A 59 11.66 -5.53 0.03
CA GLU A 59 12.37 -6.75 -0.37
C GLU A 59 13.88 -6.51 -0.51
N ALA A 60 14.27 -5.41 -1.16
CA ALA A 60 15.68 -5.05 -1.34
C ALA A 60 16.40 -4.74 -0.02
N ALA A 61 15.66 -4.33 1.02
CA ALA A 61 16.18 -4.13 2.37
C ALA A 61 16.19 -5.42 3.22
N GLY A 62 15.82 -6.57 2.63
CA GLY A 62 15.74 -7.86 3.32
C GLY A 62 14.47 -8.07 4.15
N GLY A 63 13.48 -7.19 4.02
CA GLY A 63 12.21 -7.28 4.72
C GLY A 63 11.25 -8.30 4.09
N HIS A 64 10.26 -8.73 4.87
CA HIS A 64 9.18 -9.58 4.38
C HIS A 64 7.99 -8.73 3.94
N VAL A 65 7.58 -8.86 2.67
CA VAL A 65 6.41 -8.15 2.15
C VAL A 65 5.57 -9.05 1.25
N GLN A 66 4.26 -8.92 1.38
CA GLN A 66 3.29 -9.51 0.47
C GLN A 66 2.56 -8.41 -0.29
N LEU A 67 2.72 -8.39 -1.62
CA LEU A 67 2.01 -7.49 -2.51
C LEU A 67 0.79 -8.17 -3.15
N ASP A 68 -0.41 -7.66 -2.86
CA ASP A 68 -1.70 -8.20 -3.29
C ASP A 68 -2.42 -7.21 -4.24
N ILE A 69 -2.12 -7.31 -5.54
CA ILE A 69 -2.74 -6.48 -6.58
C ILE A 69 -4.05 -7.11 -7.05
N TRP A 70 -5.13 -6.34 -7.02
CA TRP A 70 -6.45 -6.75 -7.53
C TRP A 70 -6.70 -6.12 -8.91
N PRO A 71 -6.48 -6.83 -10.03
CA PRO A 71 -6.29 -6.22 -11.36
C PRO A 71 -7.40 -5.29 -11.82
N ASP A 72 -8.65 -5.62 -11.50
CA ASP A 72 -9.82 -4.87 -11.98
C ASP A 72 -10.37 -3.85 -10.97
N MET A 73 -9.78 -3.75 -9.78
CA MET A 73 -10.28 -2.90 -8.71
C MET A 73 -9.71 -1.49 -8.78
N TRP A 74 -10.51 -0.52 -8.30
CA TRP A 74 -10.16 0.88 -8.16
C TRP A 74 -9.56 1.19 -6.78
N HIS A 75 -9.14 2.43 -6.59
CA HIS A 75 -8.55 2.90 -5.33
C HIS A 75 -9.50 2.72 -4.15
N LEU A 76 -9.01 2.09 -3.07
CA LEU A 76 -9.75 1.86 -1.82
C LEU A 76 -11.04 1.04 -2.01
N PHE A 77 -11.07 0.10 -2.97
CA PHE A 77 -12.24 -0.76 -3.21
C PHE A 77 -12.67 -1.57 -1.97
N GLN A 78 -11.76 -1.84 -1.03
CA GLN A 78 -12.03 -2.55 0.23
C GLN A 78 -13.11 -1.87 1.09
N ALA A 79 -13.29 -0.55 0.95
CA ALA A 79 -14.32 0.20 1.68
C ALA A 79 -15.76 -0.21 1.26
N MET A 80 -15.91 -0.96 0.17
CA MET A 80 -17.19 -1.48 -0.33
C MET A 80 -17.44 -2.94 0.06
N ASP A 81 -16.93 -3.38 1.22
CA ASP A 81 -17.05 -4.76 1.74
C ASP A 81 -18.47 -5.33 1.60
N ALA A 82 -19.48 -4.58 2.03
CA ALA A 82 -20.87 -5.02 1.98
C ALA A 82 -21.50 -5.01 0.58
N GLN A 83 -20.88 -4.36 -0.40
CA GLN A 83 -21.45 -4.12 -1.73
C GLN A 83 -20.73 -4.88 -2.86
N ALA A 84 -19.48 -5.29 -2.65
CA ALA A 84 -18.68 -5.95 -3.67
C ALA A 84 -17.99 -7.20 -3.10
N LYS A 85 -18.19 -8.35 -3.75
CA LYS A 85 -17.55 -9.61 -3.38
C LYS A 85 -16.03 -9.50 -3.30
N GLN A 86 -15.41 -8.78 -4.24
CA GLN A 86 -13.97 -8.55 -4.27
C GLN A 86 -13.50 -7.76 -3.05
N ALA A 87 -14.26 -6.74 -2.63
CA ALA A 87 -13.95 -5.98 -1.43
C ALA A 87 -14.02 -6.87 -0.19
N HIS A 88 -15.05 -7.71 -0.09
CA HIS A 88 -15.19 -8.65 1.01
C HIS A 88 -14.02 -9.64 1.12
N LEU A 89 -13.65 -10.26 0.00
CA LEU A 89 -12.51 -11.18 -0.05
C LEU A 89 -11.18 -10.47 0.24
N ALA A 90 -11.04 -9.20 -0.17
CA ALA A 90 -9.84 -8.41 0.11
C ALA A 90 -9.68 -8.11 1.61
N VAL A 91 -10.77 -7.78 2.30
CA VAL A 91 -10.80 -7.59 3.76
C VAL A 91 -10.58 -8.91 4.49
N GLU A 92 -11.22 -9.99 4.05
CA GLU A 92 -11.01 -11.33 4.61
C GLU A 92 -9.53 -11.75 4.52
N LYS A 93 -8.90 -11.57 3.35
CA LYS A 93 -7.48 -11.89 3.14
C LYS A 93 -6.56 -11.04 4.02
N MET A 94 -6.90 -9.76 4.25
CA MET A 94 -6.18 -8.90 5.19
C MET A 94 -6.28 -9.46 6.62
N GLY A 95 -7.47 -9.91 7.04
CA GLY A 95 -7.67 -10.54 8.35
C GLY A 95 -6.88 -11.83 8.52
N GLN A 96 -6.90 -12.71 7.51
CA GLN A 96 -6.11 -13.95 7.49
C GLN A 96 -4.61 -13.67 7.57
N TRP A 97 -4.12 -12.66 6.85
CA TRP A 97 -2.73 -12.23 6.94
C TRP A 97 -2.36 -11.80 8.36
N VAL A 98 -3.14 -10.89 8.96
CA VAL A 98 -2.90 -10.44 10.33
C VAL A 98 -2.88 -11.61 11.31
N GLN A 99 -3.83 -12.55 11.21
CA GLN A 99 -3.86 -13.74 12.05
C GLN A 99 -2.58 -14.58 11.89
N SER A 100 -2.11 -14.78 10.66
CA SER A 100 -0.90 -15.57 10.39
C SER A 100 0.37 -15.00 11.03
N LEU A 101 0.42 -13.69 11.33
CA LEU A 101 1.55 -13.07 12.03
C LEU A 101 1.65 -13.48 13.51
N PHE A 102 0.59 -14.05 14.09
CA PHE A 102 0.50 -14.41 15.50
C PHE A 102 0.29 -15.90 15.75
N ILE A 103 0.33 -16.73 14.70
CA ILE A 103 0.31 -18.18 14.86
C ILE A 103 1.74 -18.62 15.17
N GLU A 104 1.99 -19.00 16.41
CA GLU A 104 3.22 -19.71 16.78
C GLU A 104 3.12 -21.15 16.21
N GLU A 105 4.15 -21.60 15.50
CA GLU A 105 4.32 -23.03 15.23
C GLU A 105 4.63 -23.71 16.58
N GLU A 106 3.69 -24.53 17.07
CA GLU A 106 3.91 -25.44 18.22
C GLU A 106 4.97 -26.51 17.94
#